data_AF-A0A7W7ACN0-F1
#
_entry.id   AF-A0A7W7ACN0-F1
#
_cell.length_a   1.000
_cell.length_b   1.000
_cell.length_c   1.000
_cell.angle_alpha   90.00
_cell.angle_beta   90.00
_cell.angle_gamma   90.00
#
_symmetry.space_group_name_H-M   'P 1'
#
loop_
_entity.id
_entity.type
_entity.pdbx_description
1 polymer ?
#
loop_
_entity_poly.entity_id
_entity_poly.type
_entity_poly.pdbx_seq_one_letter_code
_entity_poly.pdbx_strand_id
1 'polypeptide(L)'
;MGGFAMVLQKGERDAGTILIVFLDNQDLGTLYERMPDVDGTRKWRVSKSQVIDNKQEFEDYLDRRKAQDRDLWIVELTVADRERFVRDNLSLT
;
A
#
# COMPACT_ATOMS: atom_id res chain seq x y z
N MET A 1 8.37 -18.83 -3.59
CA MET A 1 7.70 -17.56 -3.25
C MET A 1 6.49 -17.92 -2.42
N GLY A 2 6.54 -17.65 -1.11
CA GLY A 2 5.41 -17.81 -0.21
C GLY A 2 5.03 -16.43 0.29
N GLY A 3 3.74 -16.16 0.39
CA GLY A 3 3.20 -14.90 0.87
C GLY A 3 1.69 -14.98 0.94
N PHE A 4 1.10 -14.12 1.75
CA PHE A 4 -0.34 -13.99 1.88
C PHE A 4 -0.76 -12.59 1.42
N ALA A 5 -1.96 -12.50 0.86
CA ALA A 5 -2.53 -11.26 0.39
C ALA A 5 -3.99 -11.15 0.83
N MET A 6 -4.39 -9.97 1.29
CA MET A 6 -5.78 -9.68 1.66
C MET A 6 -6.23 -8.38 1.01
N VAL A 7 -7.45 -8.36 0.48
CA VAL A 7 -8.08 -7.13 0.00
C VAL A 7 -8.80 -6.47 1.19
N LEU A 8 -8.29 -5.32 1.64
CA LEU A 8 -8.88 -4.53 2.73
C LEU A 8 -9.97 -3.57 2.24
N GLN A 9 -9.85 -3.11 0.99
CA GLN A 9 -10.85 -2.29 0.31
C GLN A 9 -10.85 -2.66 -1.17
N LYS A 10 -12.03 -2.94 -1.71
CA LYS A 10 -12.24 -3.21 -3.13
C LYS A 10 -12.70 -1.92 -3.82
N GLY A 11 -11.86 -1.42 -4.72
CA GLY A 11 -12.11 -0.20 -5.48
C GLY A 11 -12.75 -0.45 -6.84
N GLU A 12 -12.73 0.59 -7.66
CA GLU A 12 -13.13 0.54 -9.07
C GLU A 12 -12.08 -0.24 -9.87
N ARG A 13 -12.53 -1.03 -10.86
CA ARG A 13 -11.72 -2.05 -11.53
C ARG A 13 -10.64 -1.47 -12.44
N ASP A 14 -10.94 -0.38 -13.16
CA ASP A 14 -10.17 0.04 -14.32
C ASP A 14 -9.32 1.30 -14.05
N ALA A 15 -9.78 2.19 -13.17
CA ALA A 15 -9.18 3.49 -12.90
C ALA A 15 -8.80 3.74 -11.43
N GLY A 16 -9.19 2.85 -10.52
CA GLY A 16 -8.97 3.01 -9.08
C GLY A 16 -7.51 3.22 -8.68
N THR A 17 -7.28 4.10 -7.70
CA THR A 17 -5.97 4.26 -7.06
C THR A 17 -5.57 2.96 -6.35
N ILE A 18 -4.31 2.52 -6.46
CA ILE A 18 -3.85 1.30 -5.80
C ILE A 18 -2.93 1.64 -4.64
N LEU A 19 -3.32 1.15 -3.46
CA LEU A 19 -2.58 1.18 -2.21
C LEU A 19 -2.16 -0.25 -1.84
N ILE A 20 -0.90 -0.43 -1.45
CA ILE A 20 -0.37 -1.69 -0.96
C ILE A 20 0.21 -1.48 0.43
N VAL A 21 -0.30 -2.21 1.42
CA VAL A 21 0.28 -2.31 2.77
C VAL A 21 1.21 -3.51 2.80
N PHE A 22 2.51 -3.30 2.96
CA PHE A 22 3.44 -4.39 3.26
C PHE A 22 3.64 -4.50 4.76
N LEU A 23 3.38 -5.67 5.32
CA LEU A 23 3.74 -5.98 6.70
C LEU A 23 5.20 -6.47 6.76
N ASP A 24 5.94 -5.99 7.75
CA ASP A 24 7.24 -6.54 8.09
C ASP A 24 7.14 -7.70 9.09
N ASN A 25 8.28 -8.23 9.54
CA ASN A 25 8.33 -9.35 10.48
C ASN A 25 7.83 -9.00 11.90
N GLN A 26 7.54 -7.72 12.18
CA GLN A 26 7.00 -7.21 13.44
C GLN A 26 5.53 -6.81 13.31
N ASP A 27 4.88 -7.19 12.20
CA ASP A 27 3.52 -6.80 11.83
C ASP A 27 3.33 -5.27 11.79
N LEU A 28 4.37 -4.54 11.38
CA LEU A 28 4.27 -3.11 11.10
C LEU A 28 4.08 -2.86 9.60
N GLY A 29 3.07 -2.07 9.28
CA GLY A 29 2.71 -1.73 7.91
C GLY A 29 3.58 -0.64 7.29
N THR A 30 3.97 -0.79 6.03
CA THR A 30 4.37 0.32 5.16
C THR A 30 3.43 0.42 3.98
N LEU A 31 2.85 1.60 3.80
CA LEU A 31 1.92 1.90 2.73
C LEU A 31 2.68 2.44 1.51
N TYR A 32 2.54 1.73 0.40
CA TYR A 32 2.94 2.16 -0.93
C TYR A 32 1.70 2.58 -1.71
N GLU A 33 1.85 3.62 -2.50
CA GLU A 33 0.77 4.19 -3.30
C GLU A 33 1.23 4.40 -4.74
N ARG A 34 0.35 4.08 -5.69
CA ARG A 34 0.54 4.33 -7.11
C ARG A 34 -0.60 5.20 -7.65
N MET A 35 -0.31 6.48 -7.77
CA MET A 35 -1.22 7.48 -8.35
C MET A 35 -0.65 8.00 -9.67
N PRO A 36 -1.49 8.58 -10.55
CA PRO A 36 -1.02 9.44 -11.63
C PRO A 36 -0.10 10.54 -11.07
N ASP A 37 1.06 10.70 -11.70
CA ASP A 37 1.98 11.81 -11.44
C ASP A 37 1.77 12.92 -12.48
N VAL A 38 2.34 14.10 -12.22
CA VAL A 38 2.18 15.30 -13.06
C VAL A 38 2.72 15.08 -14.48
N ASP A 39 3.73 14.22 -14.63
CA ASP A 39 4.31 13.82 -15.92
C ASP A 39 3.50 12.71 -16.64
N GLY A 40 2.36 12.31 -16.09
CA GLY A 40 1.51 11.24 -16.62
C GLY A 40 1.98 9.83 -16.28
N THR A 41 3.11 9.68 -15.59
CA THR A 41 3.59 8.38 -15.11
C THR A 41 2.78 7.91 -13.89
N ARG A 42 3.03 6.66 -13.46
CA ARG A 42 2.39 6.07 -12.27
C ARG A 42 3.44 5.33 -11.46
N LYS A 43 4.26 6.08 -10.73
CA LYS A 43 5.33 5.56 -9.89
C LYS A 43 4.80 5.13 -8.53
N TRP A 44 5.43 4.11 -7.96
CA TRP A 44 5.17 3.71 -6.58
C TRP A 44 5.95 4.63 -5.63
N ARG A 45 5.31 5.07 -4.56
CA ARG A 45 5.95 5.83 -3.47
C ARG A 45 5.49 5.35 -2.11
N VAL A 46 6.37 5.46 -1.12
CA VAL A 46 5.99 5.27 0.28
C VAL A 46 5.22 6.51 0.73
N SER A 47 3.96 6.33 1.13
CA SER A 47 3.11 7.42 1.63
C SER A 47 3.03 7.46 3.15
N LYS A 48 3.12 6.29 3.81
CA LYS A 48 3.14 6.21 5.28
C LYS A 48 3.84 4.93 5.76
N SER A 49 4.47 5.00 6.92
CA SER A 49 4.95 3.82 7.67
C SER A 49 4.30 3.83 9.05
N GLN A 50 3.87 2.66 9.52
CA GLN A 50 3.32 2.48 10.85
C GLN A 50 4.45 2.58 11.88
N VAL A 51 4.17 3.25 13.00
CA VAL A 51 5.11 3.39 14.10
C VAL A 51 4.61 2.53 15.26
N ILE A 52 5.51 1.79 15.90
CA ILE A 52 5.18 0.84 16.96
C ILE A 52 4.42 1.49 18.13
N ASP A 53 4.81 2.71 18.50
CA ASP A 53 4.22 3.47 19.61
C ASP A 53 2.88 4.14 19.25
N ASN A 54 2.48 4.11 17.97
CA ASN A 54 1.24 4.72 17.51
C ASN A 54 0.65 3.98 16.31
N LYS A 55 0.30 2.71 16.50
CA LYS A 55 -0.30 1.88 15.45
C LYS A 55 -1.62 2.45 14.92
N GLN A 56 -2.41 3.09 15.79
CA GLN A 56 -3.73 3.63 15.47
C GLN A 56 -3.68 4.71 14.38
N GLU A 57 -2.64 5.56 14.38
CA GLU A 57 -2.53 6.63 13.38
C GLU A 57 -2.41 6.11 11.95
N PHE A 58 -1.84 4.90 11.77
CA PHE A 58 -1.77 4.24 10.48
C PHE A 58 -3.14 3.76 10.03
N GLU A 59 -3.90 3.10 10.92
CA GLU A 59 -5.26 2.66 10.64
C GLU A 59 -6.19 3.85 10.34
N ASP A 60 -6.13 4.91 11.15
CA ASP A 60 -6.89 6.14 10.94
C ASP A 60 -6.53 6.81 9.60
N TYR A 61 -5.28 6.67 9.15
CA TYR A 61 -4.88 7.13 7.83
C TYR A 61 -5.52 6.29 6.72
N LEU A 62 -5.51 4.96 6.83
CA LEU A 62 -6.16 4.08 5.86
C LEU A 62 -7.67 4.35 5.78
N ASP A 63 -8.34 4.51 6.91
CA ASP A 63 -9.77 4.81 6.96
C ASP A 63 -10.11 6.16 6.34
N ARG A 64 -9.28 7.18 6.57
CA ARG A 64 -9.39 8.47 5.87
C ARG A 64 -9.23 8.32 4.36
N ARG A 65 -8.25 7.52 3.89
CA ARG A 65 -8.08 7.27 2.45
C ARG A 65 -9.34 6.60 1.87
N LYS A 66 -9.84 5.53 2.51
CA LYS A 66 -11.08 4.82 2.08
C LYS A 66 -12.30 5.76 2.00
N ALA A 67 -12.38 6.74 2.89
CA ALA A 67 -13.45 7.73 2.89
C ALA A 67 -13.28 8.80 1.80
N GLN A 68 -12.04 9.19 1.49
CA GLN A 68 -11.72 10.22 0.48
C GLN A 68 -11.90 9.72 -0.95
N ASP A 69 -11.52 8.47 -1.22
CA ASP A 69 -11.57 7.87 -2.55
C ASP A 69 -12.19 6.48 -2.44
N ARG A 70 -13.48 6.37 -2.77
CA ARG A 70 -14.23 5.10 -2.70
C ARG A 70 -13.80 4.12 -3.79
N ASP A 71 -13.14 4.61 -4.84
CA ASP A 71 -12.68 3.84 -5.98
C ASP A 71 -11.28 3.24 -5.73
N LEU A 72 -10.65 3.55 -4.60
CA LEU A 72 -9.33 3.02 -4.27
C LEU A 72 -9.37 1.52 -3.92
N TRP A 73 -8.30 0.83 -4.26
CA TRP A 73 -7.97 -0.51 -3.76
C TRP A 73 -6.94 -0.43 -2.64
N ILE A 74 -7.17 -1.17 -1.55
CA ILE A 74 -6.13 -1.44 -0.54
C ILE A 74 -5.91 -2.94 -0.50
N VAL A 75 -4.67 -3.35 -0.76
CA VAL A 75 -4.21 -4.73 -0.63
C VAL A 75 -3.15 -4.80 0.44
N GLU A 76 -3.33 -5.66 1.43
CA GLU A 76 -2.30 -6.03 2.37
C GLU A 76 -1.50 -7.22 1.82
N LEU A 77 -0.18 -7.13 1.88
CA LEU A 77 0.75 -8.16 1.46
C LEU A 77 1.72 -8.50 2.59
N THR A 78 1.77 -9.78 2.94
CA THR A 78 2.80 -10.36 3.79
C THR A 78 3.71 -11.19 2.91
N VAL A 79 4.95 -10.76 2.72
CA VAL A 79 5.94 -11.40 1.84
C VAL A 79 7.20 -11.75 2.62
N ALA A 80 7.78 -12.91 2.33
CA ALA A 80 8.97 -13.39 3.04
C ALA A 80 10.21 -12.49 2.85
N ASP A 81 10.33 -11.81 1.70
CA ASP A 81 11.39 -10.85 1.41
C ASP A 81 10.77 -9.62 0.74
N ARG A 82 10.43 -8.63 1.57
CA ARG A 82 9.80 -7.37 1.14
C ARG A 82 10.71 -6.55 0.25
N GLU A 83 11.97 -6.39 0.63
CA GLU A 83 12.91 -5.53 -0.09
C GLU A 83 13.13 -6.02 -1.51
N ARG A 84 13.27 -7.34 -1.68
CA ARG A 84 13.34 -7.96 -3.00
C ARG A 84 12.02 -7.82 -3.76
N PHE A 85 10.87 -8.05 -3.13
CA PHE A 85 9.58 -7.90 -3.81
C PHE A 85 9.39 -6.49 -4.35
N VAL A 86 9.65 -5.48 -3.52
CA VAL A 86 9.55 -4.07 -3.89
C VAL A 86 10.48 -3.76 -5.05
N ARG A 87 11.75 -4.15 -4.98
CA ARG A 87 12.75 -3.94 -6.04
C ARG A 87 12.34 -4.57 -7.38
N ASP A 88 11.85 -5.80 -7.34
CA ASP A 88 11.57 -6.58 -8.54
C ASP A 88 10.22 -6.22 -9.18
N ASN A 89 9.24 -5.73 -8.41
CA ASN A 89 7.84 -5.57 -8.86
C ASN A 89 7.30 -4.13 -8.77
N LEU A 90 7.89 -3.29 -7.92
CA LEU A 90 7.49 -1.90 -7.76
C LEU A 90 8.60 -1.03 -8.32
N SER A 91 8.46 -0.57 -9.56
CA SER A 91 9.35 0.47 -10.08
C SER A 91 9.16 1.75 -9.27
N LEU A 92 10.12 2.04 -8.39
CA LEU A 92 10.18 3.25 -7.56
C LEU A 92 10.89 4.43 -8.26
N THR A 93 11.33 4.24 -9.51
CA THR A 93 12.16 5.19 -10.27
C THR A 93 11.36 6.01 -11.29
#